data_AF-A0A946H0Y4-F1
#
_entry.id   AF-A0A946H0Y4-F1
#
_cell.length_a   1.000
_cell.length_b   1.000
_cell.length_c   1.000
_cell.angle_alpha   90.00
_cell.angle_beta   90.00
_cell.angle_gamma   90.00
#
_symmetry.space_group_name_H-M   'P 1'
#
loop_
_entity.id
_entity.type
_entity.pdbx_description
1 polymer ?
#
loop_
_entity_poly.entity_id
_entity_poly.type
_entity_poly.pdbx_seq_one_letter_code
_entity_poly.pdbx_strand_id
1 'polypeptide(L)' 'MDFYPTMLAAAGVDQPKNHTLVGVKFLPVLKNTAKIERDTVYWHFPCYDGRANPSSAIRMRNWKLIEIFED' A
#
# COMPACT_ATOMS: atom_id res chain seq x y z
N MET A 1 -0.57 1.82 1.71
CA MET A 1 -1.63 2.31 2.62
C MET A 1 -2.07 3.68 2.11
N ASP A 2 -3.00 3.74 1.16
CA ASP A 2 -3.16 4.92 0.29
C ASP A 2 -4.33 5.84 0.70
N PHE A 3 -5.23 5.35 1.55
CA PHE A 3 -6.42 6.10 1.98
C PHE A 3 -6.08 7.32 2.83
N TYR A 4 -5.16 7.20 3.78
CA TYR A 4 -4.81 8.30 4.69
C TYR A 4 -4.31 9.57 3.96
N PRO A 5 -3.26 9.52 3.10
CA PRO A 5 -2.86 10.67 2.29
C PRO A 5 -3.99 11.24 1.41
N THR A 6 -4.85 10.36 0.90
CA THR A 6 -5.95 10.73 0.00
C THR A 6 -7.06 11.46 0.73
N MET A 7 -7.42 11.03 1.95
CA MET A 7 -8.41 11.71 2.80
C MET A 7 -7.92 13.08 3.25
N LEU A 8 -6.65 13.22 3.65
CA LEU A 8 -6.05 14.51 3.98
C LEU A 8 -6.14 15.48 2.79
N ALA A 9 -5.78 15.02 1.59
CA ALA A 9 -5.88 15.81 0.37
C ALA A 9 -7.33 16.19 0.01
N ALA A 10 -8.28 15.27 0.20
CA ALA A 10 -9.70 15.53 -0.04
C ALA A 10 -10.29 16.54 0.95
N ALA A 11 -9.81 16.54 2.20
CA ALA A 11 -10.23 17.47 3.24
C ALA A 11 -9.49 18.83 3.18
N GLY A 12 -8.49 18.98 2.31
CA GLY A 12 -7.67 20.20 2.25
C GLY A 12 -6.77 20.41 3.47
N VAL A 13 -6.39 19.32 4.15
CA VAL A 13 -5.57 19.34 5.37
C VAL A 13 -4.13 18.95 5.04
N ASP A 14 -3.18 19.71 5.57
CA ASP A 14 -1.75 19.43 5.43
C ASP A 14 -1.33 18.17 6.20
N GLN A 15 -0.29 17.51 5.70
CA GLN A 15 0.29 16.34 6.37
C GLN A 15 0.90 16.74 7.73
N PRO A 16 0.60 16.02 8.82
CA PRO A 16 1.27 16.23 10.10
C PRO A 16 2.78 16.01 9.97
N LYS A 17 3.59 16.98 10.45
CA LYS A 17 5.06 16.94 10.35
C LYS A 17 5.69 15.71 11.02
N ASN A 18 5.01 15.12 12.00
CA ASN A 18 5.51 14.00 12.79
C ASN A 18 5.04 12.63 12.27
N HIS A 19 4.46 12.57 11.07
CA HIS A 19 3.92 11.33 10.51
C HIS A 19 4.48 11.07 9.11
N THR A 20 5.17 9.94 8.95
CA THR A 20 5.66 9.49 7.64
C THR A 20 4.54 8.80 6.87
N LEU A 21 4.15 9.36 5.73
CA LEU A 21 3.17 8.72 4.84
C LEU A 21 3.86 7.67 3.98
N VAL A 22 3.39 6.43 4.08
CA VAL A 22 3.88 5.28 3.28
C VAL A 22 3.04 5.03 2.02
N GLY A 23 1.96 5.78 1.84
CA GLY A 23 1.04 5.64 0.70
C GLY A 23 1.02 6.85 -0.22
N VAL A 24 0.40 6.67 -1.38
CA VAL A 24 0.27 7.71 -2.40
C VAL A 24 -1.14 8.31 -2.42
N LYS A 25 -1.24 9.61 -2.71
CA LYS A 25 -2.53 10.28 -2.94
C LYS A 25 -3.12 9.78 -4.27
N PHE A 26 -4.32 9.21 -4.26
CA PHE A 26 -4.98 8.72 -5.48
C PHE A 26 -6.26 9.50 -5.85
N LEU A 27 -6.47 10.68 -5.26
CA LEU A 27 -7.59 11.56 -5.60
C LEU A 27 -7.67 11.90 -7.11
N PRO A 28 -6.56 12.17 -7.83
CA PRO A 28 -6.60 12.39 -9.27
C PRO A 28 -7.01 11.14 -10.07
N VAL A 29 -6.73 9.94 -9.55
CA VAL A 29 -7.16 8.66 -10.13
C VAL A 29 -8.67 8.52 -10.02
N LEU A 30 -9.25 8.87 -8.87
CA LEU A 30 -10.72 8.89 -8.67
C LEU A 30 -11.43 9.87 -9.61
N LYS A 31 -10.76 10.97 -9.98
CA LYS A 31 -11.26 11.96 -10.93
C LYS A 31 -10.99 11.59 -12.39
N ASN A 32 -10.38 10.44 -12.65
CA ASN A 32 -9.96 9.99 -13.98
C ASN A 32 -9.03 10.98 -14.71
N THR A 33 -8.23 11.73 -13.94
CA THR A 33 -7.30 12.76 -14.44
C THR A 33 -5.84 12.33 -14.40
N ALA A 34 -5.53 11.23 -13.71
CA ALA A 34 -4.20 10.64 -13.66
C ALA A 34 -4.28 9.13 -13.43
N LYS A 35 -3.14 8.45 -13.58
CA LYS A 35 -2.96 7.04 -13.19
C LYS A 35 -2.26 6.97 -11.83
N ILE A 36 -2.36 5.82 -11.16
CA ILE A 36 -1.64 5.62 -9.90
C ILE A 36 -0.14 5.51 -10.18
N GLU A 37 0.65 6.40 -9.56
CA GLU A 37 2.11 6.42 -9.66
C GLU A 37 2.73 5.49 -8.61
N ARG A 38 2.34 4.21 -8.63
CA ARG A 38 2.93 3.18 -7.77
C ARG A 38 3.02 1.88 -8.54
N ASP A 39 4.23 1.38 -8.74
CA ASP A 39 4.48 0.16 -9.48
C ASP A 39 4.47 -1.10 -8.59
N THR A 40 4.63 -0.92 -7.28
CA THR A 40 4.84 -2.00 -6.33
C THR A 40 3.95 -1.90 -5.09
N VAL A 41 3.43 -3.02 -4.60
CA VAL A 41 2.75 -3.18 -3.30
C VAL A 41 3.48 -4.26 -2.50
N TYR A 42 3.57 -4.07 -1.19
CA TYR A 42 4.23 -4.99 -0.27
C TYR A 42 3.24 -5.52 0.77
N TRP A 43 3.41 -6.79 1.13
CA TRP A 43 2.79 -7.43 2.28
C TRP A 43 3.88 -8.14 3.08
N HIS A 44 3.81 -8.01 4.40
CA HIS A 44 4.65 -8.74 5.32
C HIS A 44 3.74 -9.28 6.43
N PHE A 45 3.66 -10.59 6.55
CA PHE A 45 2.81 -11.29 7.49
C PHE A 45 3.66 -12.27 8.30
N PRO A 46 4.36 -11.79 9.35
CA PRO A 46 5.32 -12.60 10.11
C PRO A 46 4.65 -13.34 11.28
N CYS A 47 3.41 -13.82 11.11
CA CYS A 47 2.68 -14.46 12.18
C CYS A 47 1.79 -15.59 11.67
N TYR A 48 1.37 -16.46 12.59
CA TYR A 48 0.41 -17.53 12.36
C TYR A 48 -0.99 -17.06 12.74
N ASP A 49 -1.98 -17.35 11.91
CA ASP A 49 -3.40 -17.12 12.23
C ASP A 49 -4.27 -18.40 12.16
N GLY A 50 -3.62 -19.56 12.01
CA GLY A 50 -4.27 -20.86 11.85
C GLY A 50 -4.88 -21.12 10.47
N ARG A 51 -4.79 -20.16 9.54
CA ARG A 51 -5.28 -20.27 8.15
C ARG A 51 -4.20 -19.96 7.11
N ALA A 52 -3.11 -19.32 7.51
CA ALA A 52 -1.95 -19.04 6.69
C ALA A 52 -0.64 -19.19 7.48
N ASN A 53 0.41 -19.60 6.76
CA ASN A 53 1.77 -19.62 7.28
C ASN A 53 2.40 -18.21 7.14
N PRO A 54 3.37 -17.88 8.01
CA PRO A 54 4.16 -16.67 7.89
C PRO A 54 4.74 -16.51 6.48
N SER A 55 4.51 -15.36 5.87
CA SER A 55 4.92 -15.09 4.50
C SER A 55 5.08 -13.61 4.20
N SER A 56 5.80 -13.31 3.14
CA SER A 56 5.83 -11.99 2.51
C SER A 56 5.41 -12.07 1.07
N ALA A 57 4.84 -10.98 0.56
CA ALA A 57 4.48 -10.89 -0.84
C ALA A 57 4.82 -9.52 -1.41
N ILE A 58 5.24 -9.51 -2.68
CA ILE A 58 5.48 -8.31 -3.45
C ILE A 58 4.67 -8.43 -4.74
N ARG A 59 3.88 -7.40 -5.05
CA ARG A 59 3.22 -7.25 -6.37
C ARG A 59 3.89 -6.11 -7.10
N MET A 60 4.59 -6.40 -8.19
CA MET A 60 5.17 -5.40 -9.08
C MET A 60 4.53 -5.52 -10.46
N ARG A 61 3.70 -4.54 -10.83
CA ARG A 61 2.92 -4.52 -12.07
C ARG A 61 2.19 -5.86 -12.32
N ASN A 62 2.67 -6.64 -13.29
CA ASN A 62 2.08 -7.92 -13.71
C ASN A 62 2.60 -9.11 -12.92
N TRP A 63 3.67 -8.95 -12.14
CA TRP A 63 4.33 -10.01 -11.39
C TRP A 63 3.93 -9.98 -9.92
N LYS A 64 3.74 -11.16 -9.33
CA LYS A 64 3.56 -11.34 -7.89
C LYS A 64 4.58 -12.38 -7.41
N LEU A 65 5.42 -12.00 -6.45
CA LEU A 65 6.30 -12.90 -5.70
C LEU A 65 5.65 -13.17 -4.35
N ILE A 66 5.71 -14.43 -3.90
CA ILE A 66 5.30 -14.85 -2.57
C ILE A 66 6.44 -15.69 -2.01
N GLU A 67 6.92 -15.31 -0.83
CA GLU A 67 7.87 -16.07 -0.04
C GLU A 67 7.13 -16.61 1.19
N ILE A 68 7.06 -17.93 1.30
CA ILE A 68 6.59 -18.60 2.50
C ILE A 68 7.84 -18.89 3.32
N PHE A 69 7.86 -18.50 4.60
CA PHE A 69 9.06 -18.62 5.43
C PHE A 69 9.32 -20.04 5.95
N GLU A 70 8.41 -20.95 5.64
CA GLU A 70 8.50 -22.36 5.97
C GLU A 70 8.94 -23.14 4.73
N ASP A 71 9.82 -24.11 4.94
CA ASP A 71 10.32 -25.06 3.93
C ASP A 71 9.37 -26.24 3.72
#